data_AF-A0A9P9DGB7-F1
#
_entry.id   AF-A0A9P9DGB7-F1
#
_cell.length_a   1.000
_cell.length_b   1.000
_cell.length_c   1.000
_cell.angle_alpha   90.00
_cell.angle_beta   90.00
_cell.angle_gamma   90.00
#
_symmetry.space_group_name_H-M   'P 1'
#
loop_
_entity.id
_entity.type
_entity.pdbx_description
1 polymer ?
#
loop_
_entity_poly.entity_id
_entity_poly.type
_entity_poly.pdbx_seq_one_letter_code
_entity_poly.pdbx_strand_id
1 'polypeptide(L)'
;MSKNDNDPEPARTESSTSAASYHTTSEHEDHRECVICENPHSPDGVVNNPCSHDYRHSCLVDLVKAAIRDESLFPPPCCGKPVPVDANSSLLPHQILKDFVAKKLEYGTKDRTYCHRPACSAFIPPDAIANAVATCVECKHKTCVTCKTVAHGGDCPKDAATQQLLRVAKDEGWQQCPSCKRMVELDRGRAPNTCICRAQFCYLCAKPWKTCPCRQWDESGLLARAEVIVGCRPGGGQLTPAQRQEAIRRARDAIRRRQNCPHADREWRHGGGTCDHCGDEMHTFLFLCHDCDFQACR
;
A
#
# COMPACT_ATOMS: atom_id res chain seq x y z
N MET A 1 -74.15 21.64 -78.93
CA MET A 1 -75.10 22.77 -78.78
C MET A 1 -75.73 22.61 -77.40
N SER A 2 -75.80 23.55 -76.47
CA SER A 2 -75.61 24.99 -76.42
C SER A 2 -75.43 25.32 -74.94
N LYS A 3 -74.53 26.26 -74.59
CA LYS A 3 -74.89 27.56 -74.00
C LYS A 3 -76.10 27.54 -73.04
N ASN A 4 -75.78 27.56 -71.75
CA ASN A 4 -75.87 28.72 -70.85
C ASN A 4 -77.21 29.49 -70.71
N ASP A 5 -77.41 29.88 -69.44
CA ASP A 5 -78.13 31.07 -68.92
C ASP A 5 -79.67 31.01 -68.84
N ASN A 6 -80.21 30.96 -67.62
CA ASN A 6 -80.60 32.22 -66.97
C ASN A 6 -80.95 32.06 -65.47
N ASP A 7 -80.32 32.93 -64.68
CA ASP A 7 -80.62 33.36 -63.31
C ASP A 7 -82.04 33.98 -63.20
N PRO A 8 -82.67 34.08 -62.00
CA PRO A 8 -82.22 35.08 -61.01
C PRO A 8 -82.36 34.70 -59.51
N GLU A 9 -81.30 34.93 -58.74
CA GLU A 9 -81.32 35.37 -57.33
C GLU A 9 -81.69 36.89 -57.22
N PRO A 10 -81.86 37.53 -56.03
CA PRO A 10 -81.84 37.00 -54.66
C PRO A 10 -82.94 37.56 -53.73
N ALA A 11 -83.15 36.90 -52.59
CA ALA A 11 -83.55 37.60 -51.36
C ALA A 11 -82.95 36.89 -50.15
N ARG A 12 -81.96 37.57 -49.56
CA ARG A 12 -81.21 37.17 -48.37
C ARG A 12 -82.11 37.12 -47.13
N THR A 13 -81.99 36.06 -46.34
CA THR A 13 -82.09 36.18 -44.88
C THR A 13 -81.16 35.14 -44.25
N GLU A 14 -80.22 35.64 -43.46
CA GLU A 14 -79.17 34.88 -42.79
C GLU A 14 -79.73 34.24 -41.51
N SER A 15 -79.48 32.95 -41.30
CA SER A 15 -78.68 32.46 -40.16
C SER A 15 -79.00 31.01 -39.79
N SER A 16 -77.94 30.20 -39.92
CA SER A 16 -77.49 29.16 -38.99
C SER A 16 -78.28 27.85 -38.93
N THR A 17 -77.99 26.99 -39.91
CA THR A 17 -78.18 25.54 -39.86
C THR A 17 -77.07 24.86 -39.07
N SER A 18 -77.48 23.86 -38.28
CA SER A 18 -76.71 22.94 -37.47
C SER A 18 -75.60 22.20 -38.24
N ALA A 19 -74.44 22.02 -37.62
CA ALA A 19 -73.47 21.00 -38.00
C ALA A 19 -73.03 20.25 -36.74
N ALA A 20 -73.23 18.92 -36.78
CA ALA A 20 -72.91 18.00 -35.71
C ALA A 20 -71.43 18.08 -35.32
N SER A 21 -71.18 18.42 -34.06
CA SER A 21 -69.87 18.29 -33.44
C SER A 21 -69.55 16.81 -33.32
N TYR A 22 -68.66 16.33 -34.20
CA TYR A 22 -67.88 15.14 -33.91
C TYR A 22 -67.11 15.45 -32.62
N HIS A 23 -67.52 14.84 -31.51
CA HIS A 23 -66.67 14.79 -30.33
C HIS A 23 -65.52 13.85 -30.67
N THR A 24 -64.43 14.41 -31.21
CA THR A 24 -63.12 13.77 -31.12
C THR A 24 -62.88 13.58 -29.64
N THR A 25 -62.91 12.34 -29.17
CA THR A 25 -62.40 11.98 -27.86
C THR A 25 -60.94 12.39 -27.84
N SER A 26 -60.66 13.55 -27.23
CA SER A 26 -59.32 13.97 -26.86
C SER A 26 -58.79 12.92 -25.91
N GLU A 27 -58.01 11.98 -26.43
CA GLU A 27 -57.08 11.19 -25.63
C GLU A 27 -56.08 12.19 -25.06
N HIS A 28 -56.39 12.72 -23.87
CA HIS A 28 -55.43 13.48 -23.06
C HIS A 28 -54.33 12.50 -22.63
N GLU A 29 -53.34 12.28 -23.49
CA GLU A 29 -52.07 11.70 -23.09
C GLU A 29 -51.45 12.62 -22.02
N ASP A 30 -51.37 12.13 -20.80
CA ASP A 30 -50.78 12.80 -19.64
C ASP A 30 -49.25 12.84 -19.81
N HIS A 31 -48.77 13.75 -20.66
CA HIS A 31 -47.35 13.92 -20.98
C HIS A 31 -46.63 14.67 -19.86
N ARG A 32 -45.55 14.09 -19.33
CA ARG A 32 -44.67 14.76 -18.36
C ARG A 32 -43.44 15.36 -19.05
N GLU A 33 -42.90 16.44 -18.52
CA GLU A 33 -41.71 17.11 -19.05
C GLU A 33 -40.43 16.68 -18.33
N CYS A 34 -39.34 16.48 -19.08
CA CYS A 34 -38.05 16.12 -18.51
C CYS A 34 -37.29 17.35 -17.99
N VAL A 35 -36.78 17.30 -16.76
CA VAL A 35 -36.01 18.41 -16.15
C VAL A 35 -34.67 18.74 -16.84
N ILE A 36 -34.13 17.82 -17.66
CA ILE A 36 -32.83 18.02 -18.34
C ILE A 36 -33.01 18.59 -19.75
N CYS A 37 -33.97 18.08 -20.51
CA CYS A 37 -34.11 18.41 -21.93
C CYS A 37 -35.43 19.08 -22.28
N GLU A 38 -36.32 19.29 -21.31
CA GLU A 38 -37.62 19.97 -21.46
C GLU A 38 -38.55 19.33 -22.52
N ASN A 39 -38.25 18.11 -22.95
CA ASN A 39 -39.07 17.39 -23.91
C ASN A 39 -40.11 16.51 -23.20
N PRO A 40 -41.32 16.38 -23.77
CA PRO A 40 -42.36 15.50 -23.24
C PRO A 40 -41.97 14.02 -23.37
N HIS A 41 -42.45 13.21 -22.44
CA HIS A 41 -42.27 11.75 -22.44
C HIS A 41 -43.47 11.03 -21.82
N SER A 42 -43.63 9.76 -22.18
CA SER A 42 -44.67 8.88 -21.63
C SER A 42 -44.54 8.77 -20.11
N PRO A 43 -45.65 8.74 -19.36
CA PRO A 43 -45.63 8.49 -17.91
C PRO A 43 -45.23 7.04 -17.56
N ASP A 44 -45.13 6.16 -18.56
CA ASP A 44 -44.64 4.79 -18.40
C ASP A 44 -43.18 4.80 -17.94
N GLY A 45 -42.94 4.31 -16.72
CA GLY A 45 -41.63 4.32 -16.09
C GLY A 45 -41.37 5.53 -15.19
N VAL A 46 -42.35 5.87 -14.34
CA VAL A 46 -42.27 6.93 -13.33
C VAL A 46 -40.96 6.83 -12.54
N VAL A 47 -40.12 7.85 -12.65
CA VAL A 47 -38.86 7.92 -11.92
C VAL A 47 -39.19 8.17 -10.45
N ASN A 48 -38.81 7.24 -9.58
CA ASN A 48 -38.96 7.43 -8.15
C ASN A 48 -37.88 8.39 -7.67
N ASN A 49 -38.25 9.65 -7.40
CA ASN A 49 -37.32 10.71 -7.08
C ASN A 49 -37.88 11.60 -5.96
N PRO A 50 -37.11 11.92 -4.89
CA PRO A 50 -37.62 12.72 -3.78
C PRO A 50 -37.82 14.21 -4.08
N CYS A 51 -37.41 14.69 -5.26
CA CYS A 51 -37.62 16.07 -5.74
C CYS A 51 -38.81 16.18 -6.73
N SER A 52 -39.58 15.11 -6.96
CA SER A 52 -40.70 15.02 -7.92
C SER A 52 -40.40 15.42 -9.38
N HIS A 53 -39.13 15.60 -9.74
CA HIS A 53 -38.73 15.82 -11.13
C HIS A 53 -38.64 14.50 -11.89
N ASP A 54 -39.20 14.51 -13.10
CA ASP A 54 -39.19 13.39 -14.04
C ASP A 54 -38.08 13.51 -15.08
N TYR A 55 -37.68 12.36 -15.62
CA TYR A 55 -36.64 12.25 -16.64
C TYR A 55 -37.10 11.36 -17.77
N ARG A 56 -36.85 11.82 -19.00
CA ARG A 56 -36.82 10.92 -20.15
C ARG A 56 -35.75 9.86 -19.93
N HIS A 57 -36.07 8.60 -20.28
CA HIS A 57 -35.16 7.45 -20.13
C HIS A 57 -33.71 7.73 -20.54
N SER A 58 -33.48 8.28 -21.74
CA SER A 58 -32.11 8.56 -22.21
C SER A 58 -31.38 9.61 -21.36
N CYS A 59 -32.10 10.63 -20.88
CA CYS A 59 -31.52 11.68 -20.04
C CYS A 59 -31.14 11.15 -18.65
N LEU A 60 -31.95 10.24 -18.09
CA LEU A 60 -31.61 9.54 -16.85
C LEU A 60 -30.36 8.66 -17.05
N VAL A 61 -30.29 7.91 -18.15
CA VAL A 61 -29.11 7.08 -18.49
C VAL A 61 -27.85 7.94 -18.62
N ASP A 62 -27.95 9.09 -19.31
CA ASP A 62 -26.80 9.98 -19.50
C ASP A 62 -26.36 10.66 -18.19
N LEU A 63 -27.31 11.00 -17.32
CA LEU A 63 -27.03 11.50 -15.96
C LEU A 63 -26.26 10.45 -15.14
N VAL A 64 -26.70 9.19 -15.14
CA VAL A 64 -26.01 8.11 -14.43
C VAL A 64 -24.62 7.84 -15.02
N LYS A 65 -24.48 7.85 -16.36
CA LYS A 65 -23.17 7.74 -17.03
C LYS A 65 -22.22 8.90 -16.70
N ALA A 66 -22.75 10.10 -16.48
CA ALA A 66 -21.95 11.23 -16.04
C ALA A 66 -21.43 10.98 -14.62
N ALA A 67 -22.30 10.58 -13.69
CA ALA A 67 -21.91 10.24 -12.31
C ALA A 67 -20.91 9.07 -12.21
N ILE A 68 -21.01 8.07 -13.10
CA ILE A 68 -20.04 6.95 -13.17
C ILE A 68 -18.62 7.44 -13.57
N ARG A 69 -18.54 8.48 -14.39
CA ARG A 69 -17.27 9.03 -14.89
C ARG A 69 -16.68 10.09 -13.98
N ASP A 70 -17.54 10.89 -13.34
CA ASP A 70 -17.16 12.01 -12.50
C ASP A 70 -17.68 11.79 -11.07
N GLU A 71 -16.73 11.58 -10.16
CA GLU A 71 -17.00 11.36 -8.74
C GLU A 71 -17.68 12.57 -8.07
N SER A 72 -17.49 13.79 -8.58
CA SER A 72 -18.15 14.99 -8.03
C SER A 72 -19.67 15.00 -8.26
N LEU A 73 -20.12 14.24 -9.25
CA LEU A 73 -21.53 14.02 -9.58
C LEU A 73 -22.07 12.74 -8.95
N PHE A 74 -21.30 12.09 -8.07
CA PHE A 74 -21.67 10.82 -7.45
C PHE A 74 -22.10 11.02 -5.98
N PRO A 75 -23.28 10.53 -5.56
CA PRO A 75 -24.36 9.96 -6.40
C PRO A 75 -25.04 11.03 -7.29
N PRO A 76 -25.70 10.62 -8.40
CA PRO A 76 -26.33 11.54 -9.35
C PRO A 76 -27.27 12.53 -8.65
N PRO A 77 -27.06 13.85 -8.76
CA PRO A 77 -27.86 14.83 -8.02
C PRO A 77 -29.13 15.27 -8.78
N CYS A 78 -30.23 15.45 -8.04
CA CYS A 78 -31.41 16.24 -8.40
C CYS A 78 -31.72 17.23 -7.28
N CYS A 79 -31.73 18.53 -7.56
CA CYS A 79 -32.12 19.56 -6.57
C CYS A 79 -31.39 19.44 -5.23
N GLY A 80 -30.11 19.08 -5.27
CA GLY A 80 -29.27 18.86 -4.08
C GLY A 80 -29.54 17.55 -3.33
N LYS A 81 -30.38 16.65 -3.85
CA LYS A 81 -30.66 15.32 -3.31
C LYS A 81 -30.14 14.22 -4.25
N PRO A 82 -29.73 13.06 -3.72
CA PRO A 82 -29.33 11.94 -4.57
C PRO A 82 -30.54 11.31 -5.28
N VAL A 83 -30.41 11.08 -6.58
CA VAL A 83 -31.36 10.30 -7.37
C VAL A 83 -31.18 8.82 -7.01
N PRO A 84 -32.23 8.09 -6.56
CA PRO A 84 -32.10 6.71 -6.13
C PRO A 84 -32.04 5.77 -7.34
N VAL A 85 -30.83 5.49 -7.82
CA VAL A 85 -30.58 4.61 -8.97
C VAL A 85 -31.12 3.20 -8.74
N ASP A 86 -31.01 2.68 -7.51
CA ASP A 86 -31.48 1.33 -7.15
C ASP A 86 -33.01 1.19 -7.34
N ALA A 87 -33.77 2.23 -6.97
CA ALA A 87 -35.23 2.28 -7.12
C ALA A 87 -35.69 2.45 -8.58
N ASN A 88 -34.80 2.93 -9.45
CA ASN A 88 -35.05 3.17 -10.87
C ASN A 88 -34.36 2.12 -11.76
N SER A 89 -33.97 0.98 -11.20
CA SER A 89 -33.18 -0.04 -11.89
C SER A 89 -33.88 -0.64 -13.12
N SER A 90 -35.21 -0.77 -13.11
CA SER A 90 -35.98 -1.23 -14.28
C SER A 90 -35.90 -0.29 -15.48
N LEU A 91 -35.53 0.97 -15.27
CA LEU A 91 -35.43 2.02 -16.27
C LEU A 91 -34.01 2.22 -16.80
N LEU A 92 -33.06 1.39 -16.36
CA LEU A 92 -31.65 1.55 -16.67
C LEU A 92 -31.10 0.29 -17.35
N PRO A 93 -30.24 0.43 -18.37
CA PRO A 93 -29.58 -0.72 -18.96
C PRO A 93 -28.75 -1.48 -17.91
N HIS A 94 -28.81 -2.82 -17.96
CA HIS A 94 -28.11 -3.69 -17.01
C HIS A 94 -26.60 -3.36 -16.85
N GLN A 95 -25.93 -3.03 -17.96
CA GLN A 95 -24.51 -2.67 -17.93
C GLN A 95 -24.24 -1.40 -17.11
N ILE A 96 -25.12 -0.39 -17.23
CA ILE A 96 -24.99 0.88 -16.49
C ILE A 96 -25.21 0.64 -14.99
N LEU A 97 -26.16 -0.22 -14.62
CA LEU A 97 -26.36 -0.60 -13.22
C LEU A 97 -25.15 -1.31 -12.63
N LYS A 98 -24.56 -2.25 -13.38
CA LYS A 98 -23.35 -2.96 -12.96
C LYS A 98 -22.20 -1.99 -12.72
N ASP A 99 -21.98 -1.07 -13.65
CA ASP A 99 -20.92 -0.07 -13.55
C ASP A 99 -21.19 0.92 -12.41
N PHE A 100 -22.45 1.31 -12.20
CA PHE A 100 -22.87 2.16 -11.08
C PHE A 100 -22.59 1.50 -9.73
N VAL A 101 -22.94 0.22 -9.55
CA VAL A 101 -22.67 -0.52 -8.32
C VAL A 101 -21.16 -0.64 -8.07
N ALA A 102 -20.38 -0.93 -9.12
CA ALA A 102 -18.91 -0.97 -9.02
C ALA A 102 -18.33 0.40 -8.59
N LYS A 103 -18.81 1.51 -9.18
CA LYS A 103 -18.39 2.87 -8.81
C LYS A 103 -18.88 3.29 -7.42
N LYS A 104 -20.07 2.86 -7.01
CA LYS A 104 -20.60 3.07 -5.65
C LYS A 104 -19.65 2.50 -4.60
N LEU A 105 -19.13 1.29 -4.83
CA LEU A 105 -18.14 0.67 -3.96
C LEU A 105 -16.78 1.38 -4.02
N GLU A 106 -16.31 1.72 -5.22
CA GLU A 106 -15.04 2.43 -5.42
C GLU A 106 -15.02 3.78 -4.70
N TYR A 107 -16.00 4.64 -4.97
CA TYR A 107 -16.10 5.99 -4.40
C TYR A 107 -16.43 5.97 -2.91
N GLY A 108 -17.19 4.97 -2.44
CA GLY A 108 -17.44 4.74 -1.02
C GLY A 108 -16.22 4.23 -0.24
N THR A 109 -15.17 3.77 -0.91
CA THR A 109 -13.96 3.26 -0.26
C THR A 109 -13.00 4.41 0.05
N LYS A 110 -12.61 4.56 1.33
CA LYS A 110 -11.72 5.64 1.79
C LYS A 110 -10.27 5.48 1.34
N ASP A 111 -9.66 4.30 1.55
CA ASP A 111 -8.28 4.00 1.12
C ASP A 111 -8.30 3.05 -0.08
N ARG A 112 -8.59 3.62 -1.25
CA ARG A 112 -8.72 2.86 -2.49
C ARG A 112 -7.37 2.28 -2.90
N THR A 113 -7.41 1.06 -3.42
CA THR A 113 -6.24 0.43 -4.02
C THR A 113 -6.55 0.09 -5.46
N TYR A 114 -5.68 0.52 -6.36
CA TYR A 114 -5.79 0.26 -7.79
C TYR A 114 -4.71 -0.73 -8.23
N CYS A 115 -4.94 -1.41 -9.34
CA CYS A 115 -3.91 -2.23 -9.96
C CYS A 115 -2.69 -1.38 -10.30
N HIS A 116 -1.49 -1.81 -9.89
CA HIS A 116 -0.26 -1.06 -10.14
C HIS A 116 0.11 -0.98 -11.63
N ARG A 117 -0.48 -1.83 -12.48
CA ARG A 117 -0.21 -1.83 -13.92
C ARG A 117 -0.96 -0.68 -14.58
N PRO A 118 -0.29 0.29 -15.22
CA PRO A 118 -0.95 1.44 -15.84
C PRO A 118 -1.98 1.04 -16.92
N ALA A 119 -1.68 -0.01 -17.68
CA ALA A 119 -2.58 -0.56 -18.70
C ALA A 119 -3.86 -1.19 -18.13
N CYS A 120 -3.90 -1.52 -16.83
CA CYS A 120 -5.07 -2.07 -16.17
C CYS A 120 -5.73 -1.00 -15.29
N SER A 121 -4.99 -0.46 -14.32
CA SER A 121 -5.43 0.59 -13.37
C SER A 121 -6.81 0.35 -12.73
N ALA A 122 -7.29 -0.90 -12.74
CA ALA A 122 -8.61 -1.25 -12.23
C ALA A 122 -8.63 -1.12 -10.70
N PHE A 123 -9.75 -0.62 -10.17
CA PHE A 123 -10.01 -0.63 -8.73
C PHE A 123 -10.01 -2.06 -8.20
N ILE A 124 -9.36 -2.29 -7.06
CA ILE A 124 -9.32 -3.57 -6.39
C ILE A 124 -10.21 -3.47 -5.13
N PRO A 125 -11.31 -4.25 -5.06
CA PRO A 125 -12.22 -4.19 -3.93
C PRO A 125 -11.53 -4.69 -2.64
N PRO A 126 -11.95 -4.20 -1.46
CA PRO A 126 -11.38 -4.62 -0.18
C PRO A 126 -11.37 -6.14 0.04
N ASP A 127 -12.39 -6.85 -0.46
CA ASP A 127 -12.49 -8.31 -0.34
C ASP A 127 -11.39 -9.06 -1.10
N ALA A 128 -10.76 -8.42 -2.08
CA ALA A 128 -9.63 -8.97 -2.83
C ALA A 128 -8.26 -8.62 -2.21
N ILE A 129 -8.26 -8.11 -0.98
CA ILE A 129 -7.06 -7.73 -0.23
C ILE A 129 -6.83 -8.74 0.91
N ALA A 130 -5.65 -9.36 0.90
CA ALA A 130 -5.22 -10.25 1.97
C ALA A 130 -3.76 -9.95 2.36
N ASN A 131 -3.47 -9.90 3.66
CA ASN A 131 -2.12 -9.66 4.20
C ASN A 131 -1.41 -8.45 3.57
N ALA A 132 -2.10 -7.31 3.47
CA ALA A 132 -1.59 -6.08 2.85
C ALA A 132 -1.23 -6.20 1.34
N VAL A 133 -1.71 -7.26 0.68
CA VAL A 133 -1.55 -7.48 -0.76
C VAL A 133 -2.93 -7.53 -1.43
N ALA A 134 -3.16 -6.60 -2.35
CA ALA A 134 -4.34 -6.52 -3.18
C ALA A 134 -4.15 -7.34 -4.46
N THR A 135 -5.07 -8.27 -4.75
CA THR A 135 -5.03 -9.07 -5.98
C THR A 135 -6.05 -8.54 -6.98
N CYS A 136 -5.59 -8.09 -8.15
CA CYS A 136 -6.46 -7.53 -9.17
C CYS A 136 -7.39 -8.61 -9.76
N VAL A 137 -8.70 -8.35 -9.77
CA VAL A 137 -9.70 -9.28 -10.30
C VAL A 137 -9.61 -9.45 -11.83
N GLU A 138 -9.22 -8.39 -12.54
CA GLU A 138 -9.11 -8.35 -14.01
C GLU A 138 -7.85 -9.05 -14.52
N CYS A 139 -6.66 -8.62 -14.06
CA CYS A 139 -5.38 -9.11 -14.60
C CYS A 139 -4.59 -10.03 -13.65
N LYS A 140 -5.14 -10.35 -12.48
CA LYS A 140 -4.54 -11.22 -11.43
C LYS A 140 -3.20 -10.76 -10.85
N HIS A 141 -2.71 -9.57 -11.22
CA HIS A 141 -1.49 -9.01 -10.67
C HIS A 141 -1.70 -8.52 -9.23
N LYS A 142 -0.62 -8.57 -8.44
CA LYS A 142 -0.63 -8.21 -7.02
C LYS A 142 -0.04 -6.83 -6.79
N THR A 143 -0.72 -6.02 -5.98
CA THR A 143 -0.35 -4.66 -5.60
C THR A 143 -0.18 -4.59 -4.08
N CYS A 144 0.86 -3.91 -3.58
CA CYS A 144 1.00 -3.60 -2.16
C CYS A 144 0.01 -2.49 -1.76
N VAL A 145 -0.80 -2.70 -0.72
CA VAL A 145 -1.79 -1.70 -0.30
C VAL A 145 -1.17 -0.46 0.34
N THR A 146 0.05 -0.58 0.88
CA THR A 146 0.72 0.53 1.58
C THR A 146 1.42 1.47 0.59
N CYS A 147 2.24 0.93 -0.31
CA CYS A 147 2.98 1.76 -1.27
C CYS A 147 2.27 1.95 -2.61
N LYS A 148 1.16 1.22 -2.85
CA LYS A 148 0.36 1.20 -4.08
C LYS A 148 1.15 0.80 -5.34
N THR A 149 2.30 0.14 -5.18
CA THR A 149 3.11 -0.40 -6.28
C THR A 149 3.04 -1.93 -6.33
N VAL A 150 3.88 -2.57 -7.16
CA VAL A 150 3.97 -4.03 -7.24
C VAL A 150 4.13 -4.65 -5.85
N ALA A 151 3.42 -5.75 -5.60
CA ALA A 151 3.57 -6.49 -4.35
C ALA A 151 5.02 -6.97 -4.18
N HIS A 152 5.53 -6.86 -2.96
CA HIS A 152 6.90 -7.23 -2.59
C HIS A 152 6.88 -8.13 -1.35
N GLY A 153 7.93 -8.92 -1.16
CA GLY A 153 8.14 -9.70 0.06
C GLY A 153 8.88 -8.88 1.13
N GLY A 154 8.53 -9.09 2.39
CA GLY A 154 9.09 -8.35 3.54
C GLY A 154 8.45 -6.97 3.76
N ASP A 155 9.06 -6.17 4.62
CA ASP A 155 8.53 -4.87 5.05
C ASP A 155 8.42 -3.88 3.89
N CYS A 156 7.35 -3.07 3.90
CA CYS A 156 7.12 -2.08 2.85
C CYS A 156 8.07 -0.89 2.99
N PRO A 157 8.80 -0.51 1.93
CA PRO A 157 9.76 0.60 1.98
C PRO A 157 9.08 1.96 2.19
N LYS A 158 7.77 2.09 1.92
CA LYS A 158 6.97 3.29 2.19
C LYS A 158 6.10 3.18 3.44
N ASP A 159 6.19 2.10 4.21
CA ASP A 159 5.51 2.05 5.49
C ASP A 159 6.16 3.05 6.44
N ALA A 160 5.40 4.05 6.89
CA ALA A 160 5.90 5.15 7.70
C ALA A 160 6.48 4.65 9.04
N ALA A 161 5.89 3.60 9.63
CA ALA A 161 6.40 2.98 10.85
C ALA A 161 7.74 2.26 10.59
N THR A 162 7.83 1.50 9.49
CA THR A 162 9.10 0.89 9.04
C THR A 162 10.17 1.95 8.76
N GLN A 163 9.82 3.06 8.10
CA GLN A 163 10.76 4.15 7.85
C GLN A 163 11.25 4.84 9.13
N GLN A 164 10.35 5.06 10.10
CA GLN A 164 10.70 5.62 11.41
C GLN A 164 11.66 4.68 12.15
N LEU A 165 11.36 3.37 12.16
CA LEU A 165 12.22 2.36 12.79
C LEU A 165 13.59 2.27 12.12
N LEU A 166 13.65 2.34 10.78
CA LEU A 166 14.91 2.33 10.03
C LEU A 166 15.75 3.60 10.26
N ARG A 167 15.11 4.75 10.49
CA ARG A 167 15.82 5.99 10.86
C ARG A 167 16.44 5.88 12.25
N VAL A 168 15.65 5.48 13.25
CA VAL A 168 16.16 5.24 14.61
C VAL A 168 17.27 4.19 14.59
N ALA A 169 17.09 3.10 13.84
CA ALA A 169 18.12 2.09 13.68
C ALA A 169 19.41 2.66 13.07
N LYS A 170 19.32 3.55 12.08
CA LYS A 170 20.51 4.19 11.50
C LYS A 170 21.21 5.13 12.49
N ASP A 171 20.44 5.90 13.25
CA ASP A 171 20.96 6.88 14.22
C ASP A 171 21.64 6.17 15.41
N GLU A 172 21.06 5.07 15.89
CA GLU A 172 21.62 4.20 16.94
C GLU A 172 22.65 3.19 16.42
N GLY A 173 22.91 3.19 15.11
CA GLY A 173 23.83 2.26 14.47
C GLY A 173 23.41 0.80 14.58
N TRP A 174 22.11 0.50 14.64
CA TRP A 174 21.53 -0.84 14.52
C TRP A 174 21.50 -1.31 13.06
N GLN A 175 21.66 -2.62 12.84
CA GLN A 175 21.58 -3.24 11.53
C GLN A 175 20.51 -4.34 11.48
N GLN A 176 19.77 -4.42 10.37
CA GLN A 176 18.77 -5.47 10.17
C GLN A 176 19.43 -6.78 9.73
N CYS A 177 19.09 -7.89 10.41
CA CYS A 177 19.57 -9.21 10.01
C CYS A 177 18.98 -9.59 8.63
N PRO A 178 19.81 -9.97 7.63
CA PRO A 178 19.33 -10.33 6.30
C PRO A 178 18.44 -11.59 6.30
N SER A 179 18.66 -12.50 7.26
CA SER A 179 17.97 -13.79 7.38
C SER A 179 16.62 -13.68 8.09
N CYS A 180 16.58 -13.10 9.30
CA CYS A 180 15.37 -13.09 10.13
C CYS A 180 14.70 -11.71 10.26
N LYS A 181 15.25 -10.68 9.62
CA LYS A 181 14.73 -9.30 9.60
C LYS A 181 14.65 -8.58 10.95
N ARG A 182 15.15 -9.18 12.04
CA ARG A 182 15.29 -8.52 13.34
C ARG A 182 16.36 -7.43 13.30
N MET A 183 16.13 -6.35 14.02
CA MET A 183 17.16 -5.34 14.28
C MET A 183 18.19 -5.91 15.26
N VAL A 184 19.46 -5.70 14.94
CA VAL A 184 20.62 -6.16 15.70
C VAL A 184 21.41 -4.92 16.07
N GLU A 185 21.64 -4.72 17.36
CA GLU A 185 22.53 -3.69 17.88
C GLU A 185 23.99 -4.18 17.87
N LEU A 186 24.94 -3.27 17.67
CA LEU A 186 26.38 -3.54 17.75
C LEU A 186 26.81 -3.54 19.23
N ASP A 187 26.28 -4.48 20.00
CA ASP A 187 26.53 -4.53 21.44
C ASP A 187 27.95 -5.02 21.76
N ARG A 188 28.55 -4.43 22.80
CA ARG A 188 29.97 -4.49 23.18
C ARG A 188 30.43 -5.87 23.69
N GLY A 189 29.50 -6.82 23.86
CA GLY A 189 29.72 -8.15 24.43
C GLY A 189 29.63 -9.34 23.48
N ARG A 190 29.15 -9.17 22.23
CA ARG A 190 28.99 -10.28 21.25
C ARG A 190 29.79 -10.02 19.97
N ALA A 191 30.08 -11.09 19.22
CA ALA A 191 30.70 -10.95 17.90
C ALA A 191 29.81 -10.08 16.99
N PRO A 192 30.31 -8.94 16.46
CA PRO A 192 29.49 -7.89 15.82
C PRO A 192 28.87 -8.30 14.48
N ASN A 193 29.08 -9.54 14.06
CA ASN A 193 28.63 -10.09 12.81
C ASN A 193 27.62 -11.23 12.99
N THR A 194 27.15 -11.54 14.20
CA THR A 194 26.30 -12.72 14.46
C THR A 194 24.97 -12.33 15.08
N CYS A 195 23.86 -12.68 14.41
CA CYS A 195 22.51 -12.49 14.95
C CYS A 195 22.15 -13.57 15.99
N ILE A 196 21.15 -13.32 16.84
CA ILE A 196 20.53 -14.35 17.70
C ILE A 196 19.98 -15.56 16.92
N CYS A 197 19.60 -15.37 15.66
CA CYS A 197 19.22 -16.48 14.76
C CYS A 197 20.43 -17.27 14.22
N ARG A 198 21.65 -16.97 14.71
CA ARG A 198 22.95 -17.54 14.32
C ARG A 198 23.43 -17.19 12.90
N ALA A 199 22.70 -16.37 12.16
CA ALA A 199 23.16 -15.87 10.86
C ALA A 199 24.36 -14.93 11.04
N GLN A 200 25.42 -15.18 10.27
CA GLN A 200 26.60 -14.31 10.22
C GLN A 200 26.54 -13.36 9.01
N PHE A 201 26.64 -12.05 9.25
CA PHE A 201 26.54 -11.03 8.22
C PHE A 201 27.44 -9.82 8.50
N CYS A 202 27.82 -9.09 7.45
CA CYS A 202 28.56 -7.83 7.58
C CYS A 202 27.63 -6.73 8.08
N TYR A 203 27.99 -6.10 9.19
CA TYR A 203 27.16 -5.08 9.80
C TYR A 203 27.06 -3.79 8.98
N LEU A 204 28.05 -3.50 8.12
CA LEU A 204 28.04 -2.32 7.25
C LEU A 204 27.14 -2.48 6.02
N CYS A 205 27.00 -3.69 5.47
CA CYS A 205 26.32 -3.90 4.19
C CYS A 205 25.27 -5.02 4.18
N ALA A 206 25.02 -5.65 5.34
CA ALA A 206 24.08 -6.77 5.53
C ALA A 206 24.32 -8.00 4.63
N LYS A 207 25.46 -8.10 3.93
CA LYS A 207 25.83 -9.28 3.12
C LYS A 207 26.30 -10.45 4.00
N PRO A 208 26.22 -11.71 3.53
CA PRO A 208 26.78 -12.85 4.24
C PRO A 208 28.23 -12.63 4.64
N TRP A 209 28.61 -13.09 5.83
CA TRP A 209 29.95 -12.83 6.38
C TRP A 209 31.07 -13.27 5.43
N LYS A 210 32.12 -12.45 5.32
CA LYS A 210 33.28 -12.62 4.40
C LYS A 210 32.98 -12.63 2.89
N THR A 211 31.78 -12.24 2.45
CA THR A 211 31.45 -12.12 1.01
C THR A 211 31.56 -10.69 0.45
N CYS A 212 31.98 -9.73 1.27
CA CYS A 212 32.05 -8.31 0.90
C CYS A 212 33.45 -7.72 1.14
N PRO A 213 33.89 -6.73 0.34
CA PRO A 213 35.15 -6.03 0.53
C PRO A 213 35.10 -4.92 1.60
N CYS A 214 34.00 -4.80 2.35
CA CYS A 214 33.84 -3.75 3.37
C CYS A 214 34.97 -3.82 4.40
N ARG A 215 35.59 -2.68 4.74
CA ARG A 215 36.53 -2.58 5.86
C ARG A 215 35.77 -2.91 7.14
N GLN A 216 36.01 -4.09 7.68
CA GLN A 216 35.14 -4.65 8.73
C GLN A 216 35.34 -3.98 10.09
N TRP A 217 36.35 -3.11 10.23
CA TRP A 217 36.61 -2.26 11.39
C TRP A 217 37.37 -1.01 10.94
N ASP A 218 36.90 0.17 11.34
CA ASP A 218 37.75 1.36 11.35
C ASP A 218 38.66 1.35 12.60
N GLU A 219 39.65 2.24 12.63
CA GLU A 219 40.60 2.35 13.75
C GLU A 219 39.85 2.51 15.09
N SER A 220 38.76 3.27 15.07
CA SER A 220 37.89 3.57 16.20
C SER A 220 37.24 2.31 16.79
N GLY A 221 36.68 1.44 15.96
CA GLY A 221 36.07 0.19 16.43
C GLY A 221 37.09 -0.78 17.02
N LEU A 222 38.30 -0.87 16.43
CA LEU A 222 39.37 -1.72 16.97
C LEU A 222 39.83 -1.24 18.35
N LEU A 223 39.91 0.08 18.56
CA LEU A 223 40.26 0.68 19.83
C LEU A 223 39.16 0.46 20.88
N ALA A 224 37.89 0.66 20.52
CA ALA A 224 36.77 0.44 21.43
C ALA A 224 36.70 -1.03 21.90
N ARG A 225 36.93 -1.99 21.00
CA ARG A 225 36.98 -3.42 21.38
C ARG A 225 38.21 -3.73 22.24
N ALA A 226 39.36 -3.14 21.93
CA ALA A 226 40.59 -3.30 22.72
C ALA A 226 40.42 -2.76 24.14
N GLU A 227 39.72 -1.64 24.33
CA GLU A 227 39.38 -1.08 25.64
C GLU A 227 38.52 -2.02 26.48
N VAL A 228 37.50 -2.64 25.88
CA VAL A 228 36.66 -3.64 26.57
C VAL A 228 37.49 -4.84 26.99
N ILE A 229 38.33 -5.39 26.10
CA ILE A 229 39.20 -6.54 26.42
C ILE A 229 40.13 -6.21 27.60
N VAL A 230 40.75 -5.03 27.61
CA VAL A 230 41.63 -4.60 28.70
C VAL A 230 40.84 -4.36 30.00
N GLY A 231 39.63 -3.82 29.90
CA GLY A 231 38.76 -3.57 31.05
C GLY A 231 38.23 -4.84 31.72
N CYS A 232 37.96 -5.89 30.94
CA CYS A 232 37.47 -7.17 31.44
C CYS A 232 38.58 -8.07 32.03
N ARG A 233 39.87 -7.73 31.87
CA ARG A 233 40.97 -8.52 32.45
C ARG A 233 40.99 -8.38 33.98
N PRO A 234 41.30 -9.46 34.72
CA PRO A 234 41.59 -9.36 36.15
C PRO A 234 42.69 -8.33 36.40
N GLY A 235 42.43 -7.34 37.25
CA GLY A 235 43.36 -6.23 37.49
C GLY A 235 43.30 -5.08 36.47
N GLY A 236 42.47 -5.16 35.43
CA GLY A 236 42.38 -4.15 34.36
C GLY A 236 41.96 -2.76 34.84
N GLY A 237 41.20 -2.69 35.93
CA GLY A 237 40.81 -1.44 36.60
C GLY A 237 41.94 -0.78 37.42
N GLN A 238 42.98 -1.52 37.79
CA GLN A 238 44.12 -1.03 38.58
C GLN A 238 45.33 -0.60 37.72
N LEU A 239 45.23 -0.65 36.39
CA LEU A 239 46.29 -0.21 35.49
C LEU A 239 46.45 1.31 35.50
N THR A 240 47.70 1.79 35.55
CA THR A 240 47.99 3.21 35.32
C THR A 240 47.58 3.62 33.90
N PRO A 241 47.31 4.92 33.63
CA PRO A 241 46.94 5.39 32.29
C PRO A 241 47.92 4.95 31.19
N ALA A 242 49.22 5.00 31.45
CA ALA A 242 50.25 4.58 30.49
C ALA A 242 50.23 3.07 30.21
N GLN A 243 50.08 2.25 31.25
CA GLN A 243 49.98 0.79 31.11
C GLN A 243 48.68 0.37 30.41
N ARG A 244 47.57 1.04 30.72
CA ARG A 244 46.26 0.81 30.09
C ARG A 244 46.34 1.13 28.59
N GLN A 245 46.94 2.25 28.20
CA GLN A 245 47.05 2.64 26.80
C GLN A 245 47.96 1.69 26.00
N GLU A 246 49.06 1.21 26.59
CA GLU A 246 49.90 0.18 25.99
C GLU A 246 49.16 -1.16 25.84
N ALA A 247 48.39 -1.56 26.86
CA ALA A 247 47.57 -2.77 26.80
C ALA A 247 46.49 -2.67 25.71
N ILE A 248 45.87 -1.51 25.54
CA ILE A 248 44.89 -1.24 24.48
C ILE A 248 45.55 -1.34 23.10
N ARG A 249 46.75 -0.76 22.91
CA ARG A 249 47.49 -0.90 21.65
C ARG A 249 47.79 -2.36 21.30
N ARG A 250 48.29 -3.13 22.27
CA ARG A 250 48.55 -4.57 22.08
C ARG A 250 47.29 -5.36 21.79
N ALA A 251 46.20 -5.08 22.50
CA ALA A 251 44.91 -5.72 22.28
C ALA A 251 44.33 -5.39 20.89
N ARG A 252 44.44 -4.13 20.44
CA ARG A 252 44.07 -3.70 19.08
C ARG A 252 44.83 -4.50 18.03
N ASP A 253 46.15 -4.61 18.18
CA ASP A 253 46.99 -5.34 17.22
C ASP A 253 46.75 -6.86 17.26
N ALA A 254 46.39 -7.41 18.42
CA ALA A 254 45.94 -8.79 18.56
C ALA A 254 44.59 -9.03 17.87
N ILE A 255 43.60 -8.14 18.03
CA ILE A 255 42.32 -8.20 17.31
C ILE A 255 42.57 -8.19 15.80
N ARG A 256 43.47 -7.31 15.33
CA ARG A 256 43.83 -7.21 13.92
C ARG A 256 44.46 -8.50 13.38
N ARG A 257 45.32 -9.15 14.17
CA ARG A 257 45.92 -10.46 13.82
C ARG A 257 44.90 -11.60 13.86
N ARG A 258 44.01 -11.64 14.85
CA ARG A 258 42.93 -12.63 15.00
C ARG A 258 41.98 -12.64 13.80
N GLN A 259 41.66 -11.47 13.23
CA GLN A 259 40.79 -11.37 12.04
C GLN A 259 41.35 -12.09 10.81
N ASN A 260 42.68 -12.16 10.70
CA ASN A 260 43.39 -12.81 9.59
C ASN A 260 43.91 -14.21 9.96
N CYS A 261 43.66 -14.69 11.17
CA CYS A 261 44.09 -16.01 11.60
C CYS A 261 43.09 -17.07 11.10
N PRO A 262 43.53 -18.13 10.40
CA PRO A 262 42.66 -19.22 9.95
C PRO A 262 42.19 -20.11 11.10
N HIS A 263 42.75 -19.97 12.31
CA HIS A 263 42.50 -20.82 13.47
C HIS A 263 42.63 -22.32 13.15
N ALA A 264 43.67 -22.66 12.38
CA ALA A 264 43.99 -24.04 12.00
C ALA A 264 44.62 -24.82 13.16
N ASP A 265 45.41 -24.14 14.01
CA ASP A 265 46.10 -24.72 15.16
C ASP A 265 45.42 -24.33 16.48
N ARG A 266 44.40 -25.11 16.85
CA ARG A 266 43.59 -24.91 18.07
C ARG A 266 43.72 -26.11 18.99
N GLU A 267 44.04 -25.85 20.25
CA GLU A 267 44.12 -26.88 21.29
C GLU A 267 43.18 -26.58 22.45
N TRP A 268 42.82 -27.64 23.18
CA TRP A 268 42.06 -27.52 24.42
C TRP A 268 42.99 -27.14 25.56
N ARG A 269 42.68 -26.03 26.22
CA ARG A 269 43.32 -25.63 27.47
C ARG A 269 42.39 -25.97 28.63
N HIS A 270 42.87 -26.81 29.56
CA HIS A 270 42.21 -27.07 30.83
C HIS A 270 42.39 -25.89 31.80
N GLY A 271 41.32 -25.52 32.50
CA GLY A 271 41.30 -24.41 33.45
C GLY A 271 40.24 -23.37 33.11
N GLY A 272 39.80 -22.62 34.13
CA GLY A 272 38.80 -21.58 33.98
C GLY A 272 39.34 -20.29 33.35
N GLY A 273 38.45 -19.51 32.73
CA GLY A 273 38.76 -18.22 32.12
C GLY A 273 37.57 -17.63 31.38
N THR A 274 37.67 -16.36 31.02
CA THR A 274 36.64 -15.65 30.27
C THR A 274 36.77 -15.91 28.78
N CYS A 275 35.66 -16.25 28.12
CA CYS A 275 35.60 -16.45 26.69
C CYS A 275 35.74 -15.12 25.92
N ASP A 276 36.71 -15.01 25.02
CA ASP A 276 36.91 -13.83 24.16
C ASP A 276 35.79 -13.62 23.13
N HIS A 277 34.95 -14.65 22.90
CA HIS A 277 33.85 -14.64 21.94
C HIS A 277 32.51 -14.19 22.54
N CYS A 278 32.10 -14.76 23.67
CA CYS A 278 30.81 -14.48 24.31
C CYS A 278 30.92 -13.73 25.63
N GLY A 279 32.11 -13.59 26.20
CA GLY A 279 32.32 -12.96 27.51
C GLY A 279 31.96 -13.84 28.71
N ASP A 280 31.46 -15.07 28.48
CA ASP A 280 31.09 -15.98 29.55
C ASP A 280 32.32 -16.52 30.29
N GLU A 281 32.18 -16.69 31.60
CA GLU A 281 33.19 -17.31 32.45
C GLU A 281 33.09 -18.84 32.35
N MET A 282 34.08 -19.44 31.69
CA MET A 282 34.22 -20.88 31.59
C MET A 282 34.99 -21.39 32.79
N HIS A 283 34.50 -22.44 33.43
CA HIS A 283 35.09 -23.00 34.64
C HIS A 283 35.92 -24.27 34.39
N THR A 284 35.82 -24.85 33.18
CA THR A 284 36.42 -26.17 32.89
C THR A 284 37.46 -26.13 31.77
N PHE A 285 37.11 -25.56 30.62
CA PHE A 285 37.97 -25.58 29.43
C PHE A 285 37.68 -24.43 28.47
N LEU A 286 38.69 -24.05 27.71
CA LEU A 286 38.63 -23.08 26.62
C LEU A 286 39.45 -23.59 25.42
N PHE A 287 39.03 -23.29 24.20
CA PHE A 287 39.85 -23.44 23.00
C PHE A 287 40.87 -22.31 22.95
N LEU A 288 42.16 -22.66 22.89
CA LEU A 288 43.24 -21.70 22.67
C LEU A 288 43.75 -21.85 21.23
N CYS A 289 43.89 -20.73 20.52
CA CYS A 289 44.60 -20.68 19.24
C CYS A 289 46.04 -20.20 19.49
N HIS A 290 47.04 -21.03 19.18
CA HIS A 290 48.46 -20.70 19.43
C HIS A 290 48.97 -19.53 18.58
N ASP A 291 48.40 -19.34 17.39
CA ASP A 291 48.77 -18.24 16.48
C ASP A 291 48.29 -16.85 16.95
N CYS A 292 47.25 -16.77 17.78
CA CYS A 292 46.60 -15.48 18.09
C CYS A 292 46.06 -15.34 19.52
N ASP A 293 46.42 -16.28 20.40
CA ASP A 293 46.04 -16.37 21.82
C ASP A 293 44.52 -16.29 22.08
N PHE A 294 43.70 -16.56 21.07
CA PHE A 294 42.24 -16.45 21.15
C PHE A 294 41.67 -17.57 22.00
N GLN A 295 40.87 -17.21 23.02
CA GLN A 295 40.24 -18.17 23.93
C GLN A 295 38.71 -18.22 23.75
N ALA A 296 38.15 -19.37 23.40
CA ALA A 296 36.70 -19.50 23.16
C ALA A 296 36.06 -20.72 23.84
N CYS A 297 34.81 -20.59 24.25
CA CYS A 297 34.03 -21.63 24.91
C CYS A 297 33.57 -22.75 23.97
N ARG A 298 33.61 -22.54 22.65
CA ARG A 298 33.32 -23.54 21.61
C ARG A 298 33.78 -23.07 20.22
#